data_AF-A0A1M6GZD5-F1
#
_entry.id   AF-A0A1M6GZD5-F1
#
_cell.length_a   1.000
_cell.length_b   1.000
_cell.length_c   1.000
_cell.angle_alpha   90.00
_cell.angle_beta   90.00
_cell.angle_gamma   90.00
#
_symmetry.space_group_name_H-M   'P 1'
#
loop_
_entity.id
_entity.type
_entity.pdbx_description
1 polymer ?
#
loop_
_entity_poly.entity_id
_entity_poly.type
_entity_poly.pdbx_seq_one_letter_code
_entity_poly.pdbx_strand_id
1 'polypeptide(L)'
;MANTNKPLYSLALPDKCCTAETGCFFDGSLRNVVSEPIYVQKVYDAALFNLQGLTTVTGQPFTPVLGAGARILRILDVRCRKFFNPANINDPRNLVATPTTTVAGAEFVQDGCGRPVTVIGPDGTASENLLFVDTEECDELGKGTPIFGTQSIEITGNVIVEIDAVIADHKKCEKTVTLSANVPIAKEGAPLVLTNFFELCIPSVFDTAFLPRFTEFCNISCESRLATNSIMRDIMIDPNTGAVRVNLIIALCVTCEKKIVVPVQLCVLSTGFPVLQADVSPICTTFPQLFPDQIDKKRPCPPRKWSEEGLEASAEGTVEEASLE
;
A
#
# COMPACT_ATOMS: atom_id res chain seq x y z
N MET A 1 -23.60 4.69 62.00
CA MET A 1 -23.41 3.77 60.85
C MET A 1 -23.23 4.63 59.61
N ALA A 2 -21.98 4.96 59.28
CA ALA A 2 -21.65 5.76 58.11
C ALA A 2 -21.07 4.84 57.04
N ASN A 3 -21.73 4.81 55.89
CA ASN A 3 -21.52 3.86 54.80
C ASN A 3 -20.28 4.27 53.99
N THR A 4 -19.22 3.47 54.07
CA THR A 4 -17.99 3.62 53.26
C THR A 4 -18.23 3.10 51.85
N ASN A 5 -18.56 3.99 50.91
CA ASN A 5 -18.45 3.70 49.48
C ASN A 5 -17.05 4.07 48.99
N LYS A 6 -16.20 3.05 48.80
CA LYS A 6 -14.97 3.15 48.00
C LYS A 6 -15.36 3.37 46.53
N PRO A 7 -14.66 4.21 45.76
CA PRO A 7 -14.90 4.31 44.33
C PRO A 7 -14.45 3.00 43.66
N LEU A 8 -15.32 2.47 42.80
CA LEU A 8 -15.04 1.37 41.88
C LEU A 8 -13.81 1.74 41.03
N TYR A 9 -12.81 0.85 40.99
CA TYR A 9 -11.82 0.85 39.93
C TYR A 9 -12.54 0.63 38.60
N SER A 10 -12.69 1.70 37.83
CA SER A 10 -13.09 1.68 36.43
C SER A 10 -11.98 1.03 35.62
N LEU A 11 -11.99 -0.30 35.51
CA LEU A 11 -11.25 -1.05 34.49
C LEU A 11 -11.96 -0.87 33.14
N ALA A 12 -11.92 0.34 32.60
CA ALA A 12 -12.24 0.55 31.20
C ALA A 12 -11.14 -0.14 30.39
N LEU A 13 -11.52 -1.08 29.52
CA LEU A 13 -10.63 -1.61 28.49
C LEU A 13 -10.03 -0.41 27.74
N PRO A 14 -8.72 -0.40 27.44
CA PRO A 14 -8.12 0.68 26.67
C PRO A 14 -8.90 0.87 25.38
N ASP A 15 -9.13 2.13 24.99
CA ASP A 15 -9.79 2.47 23.74
C ASP A 15 -9.15 1.67 22.61
N LYS A 16 -9.98 0.98 21.82
CA LYS A 16 -9.52 0.13 20.69
C LYS A 16 -8.86 0.93 19.57
N CYS A 17 -8.89 2.25 19.66
CA CYS A 17 -8.40 3.17 18.64
C CYS A 17 -7.37 4.10 19.28
N CYS A 18 -6.19 4.18 18.67
CA CYS A 18 -5.21 5.21 18.98
C CYS A 18 -5.44 6.44 18.08
N THR A 19 -5.34 7.64 18.65
CA THR A 19 -5.12 8.86 17.88
C THR A 19 -3.67 8.87 17.40
N ALA A 20 -3.46 8.73 16.10
CA ALA A 20 -2.15 8.94 15.47
C ALA A 20 -1.89 10.44 15.32
N GLU A 21 -0.64 10.88 15.47
CA GLU A 21 -0.28 12.26 15.18
C GLU A 21 -0.46 12.57 13.68
N THR A 22 -0.98 13.75 13.36
CA THR A 22 -1.30 14.17 11.98
C THR A 22 -0.08 14.63 11.16
N GLY A 23 1.13 14.27 11.56
CA GLY A 23 2.36 14.59 10.83
C GLY A 23 2.82 16.05 11.01
N CYS A 24 3.65 16.52 10.07
CA CYS A 24 4.36 17.80 10.17
C CYS A 24 3.43 19.02 10.12
N PHE A 25 3.73 20.02 10.96
CA PHE A 25 3.06 21.32 10.96
C PHE A 25 3.84 22.32 10.10
N PHE A 26 3.18 22.91 9.10
CA PHE A 26 3.72 24.03 8.33
C PHE A 26 3.07 25.33 8.82
N ASP A 27 3.88 26.28 9.26
CA ASP A 27 3.46 27.57 9.82
C ASP A 27 2.98 28.58 8.77
N GLY A 28 2.97 28.19 7.49
CA GLY A 28 2.60 29.05 6.36
C GLY A 28 3.74 29.95 5.87
N SER A 29 4.94 29.85 6.45
CA SER A 29 6.08 30.72 6.15
C SER A 29 7.30 29.94 5.68
N LEU A 30 7.85 30.29 4.52
CA LEU A 30 9.10 29.72 4.03
C LEU A 30 10.35 30.18 4.82
N ARG A 31 10.20 31.09 5.79
CA ARG A 31 11.33 31.63 6.57
C ARG A 31 12.00 30.58 7.46
N ASN A 32 11.24 29.58 7.90
CA ASN A 32 11.70 28.51 8.78
C ASN A 32 11.96 27.20 8.01
N VAL A 33 11.90 27.26 6.68
CA VAL A 33 12.06 26.10 5.81
C VAL A 33 13.52 26.02 5.37
N VAL A 34 14.14 24.87 5.62
CA VAL A 34 15.51 24.56 5.22
C VAL A 34 15.50 23.57 4.05
N SER A 35 16.52 23.65 3.20
CA SER A 35 16.73 22.68 2.14
C SER A 35 17.48 21.48 2.67
N GLU A 36 16.92 20.28 2.52
CA GLU A 36 17.55 19.03 2.94
C GLU A 36 17.71 18.12 1.72
N PRO A 37 18.92 17.59 1.46
CA PRO A 37 19.10 16.57 0.44
C PRO A 37 18.57 15.23 0.95
N ILE A 38 17.60 14.67 0.26
CA ILE A 38 17.09 13.32 0.53
C ILE A 38 17.43 12.40 -0.63
N TYR A 39 17.86 11.19 -0.31
CA TYR A 39 18.08 10.14 -1.29
C TYR A 39 16.84 9.26 -1.33
N VAL A 40 16.15 9.23 -2.47
CA VAL A 40 14.88 8.52 -2.62
C VAL A 40 14.83 7.76 -3.93
N GLN A 41 13.95 6.76 -3.96
CA GLN A 41 13.58 6.05 -5.17
C GLN A 41 12.48 6.83 -5.90
N LYS A 42 12.77 7.29 -7.12
CA LYS A 42 11.79 7.96 -7.98
C LYS A 42 11.28 7.00 -9.02
N VAL A 43 9.97 7.01 -9.22
CA VAL A 43 9.31 6.32 -10.34
C VAL A 43 9.56 7.12 -11.62
N TYR A 44 10.23 6.51 -12.59
CA TYR A 44 10.47 7.10 -13.91
C TYR A 44 9.26 6.89 -14.81
N ASP A 45 8.80 5.65 -14.90
CA ASP A 45 7.62 5.27 -15.66
C ASP A 45 6.84 4.18 -14.92
N ALA A 46 5.53 4.11 -15.15
CA ALA A 46 4.65 3.15 -14.51
C ALA A 46 3.46 2.79 -15.37
N ALA A 47 3.03 1.53 -15.25
CA ALA A 47 1.84 1.03 -15.92
C ALA A 47 0.96 0.27 -14.92
N LEU A 48 -0.34 0.59 -14.94
CA LEU A 48 -1.36 -0.01 -14.08
C LEU A 48 -2.30 -0.88 -14.92
N PHE A 49 -2.54 -2.09 -14.45
CA PHE A 49 -3.39 -3.06 -15.13
C PHE A 49 -4.47 -3.58 -14.21
N ASN A 50 -5.70 -3.61 -14.72
CA ASN A 50 -6.84 -4.21 -14.04
C ASN A 50 -7.28 -5.44 -14.83
N LEU A 51 -7.14 -6.60 -14.22
CA LEU A 51 -7.46 -7.89 -14.82
C LEU A 51 -8.61 -8.52 -14.05
N GLN A 52 -9.39 -9.34 -14.75
CA GLN A 52 -10.54 -10.02 -14.16
C GLN A 52 -10.44 -11.51 -14.43
N GLY A 53 -10.54 -12.30 -13.37
CA GLY A 53 -10.70 -13.74 -13.42
C GLY A 53 -12.09 -14.15 -12.94
N LEU A 54 -12.71 -15.13 -13.60
CA LEU A 54 -14.00 -15.66 -13.18
C LEU A 54 -13.86 -17.12 -12.78
N THR A 55 -14.43 -17.49 -11.64
CA THR A 55 -14.50 -18.87 -11.17
C THR A 55 -15.93 -19.20 -10.78
N THR A 56 -16.46 -20.30 -11.29
CA THR A 56 -17.79 -20.79 -10.93
C THR A 56 -17.65 -21.96 -9.97
N VAL A 57 -18.38 -21.90 -8.85
CA VAL A 57 -18.37 -22.94 -7.82
C VAL A 57 -19.80 -23.45 -7.62
N THR A 58 -19.96 -24.76 -7.67
CA THR A 58 -21.26 -25.42 -7.55
C THR A 58 -21.37 -26.20 -6.25
N GLY A 59 -22.49 -26.03 -5.54
CA GLY A 59 -22.83 -26.81 -4.35
C GLY A 59 -21.94 -26.57 -3.15
N GLN A 60 -21.34 -25.37 -3.04
CA GLN A 60 -20.44 -25.03 -1.95
C GLN A 60 -21.16 -25.07 -0.61
N PRO A 61 -20.69 -25.84 0.39
CA PRO A 61 -21.32 -25.88 1.71
C PRO A 61 -21.08 -24.57 2.48
N PHE A 62 -22.15 -24.07 3.10
CA PHE A 62 -22.15 -22.89 3.97
C PHE A 62 -22.46 -23.26 5.43
N THR A 63 -21.94 -22.44 6.35
CA THR A 63 -22.14 -22.58 7.80
C THR A 63 -22.66 -21.27 8.40
N PRO A 64 -23.49 -21.27 9.45
CA PRO A 64 -24.03 -22.44 10.17
C PRO A 64 -25.13 -23.16 9.38
N VAL A 65 -25.44 -24.38 9.82
CA VAL A 65 -26.59 -25.16 9.35
C VAL A 65 -27.88 -24.49 9.87
N LEU A 66 -28.90 -24.34 9.01
CA LEU A 66 -30.11 -23.56 9.33
C LEU A 66 -31.16 -24.32 10.15
N GLY A 67 -31.00 -25.64 10.31
CA GLY A 67 -31.97 -26.52 10.97
C GLY A 67 -33.08 -27.03 10.04
N ALA A 68 -33.79 -28.07 10.49
CA ALA A 68 -34.81 -28.74 9.69
C ALA A 68 -36.00 -27.81 9.39
N GLY A 69 -36.45 -27.83 8.13
CA GLY A 69 -37.59 -27.01 7.67
C GLY A 69 -37.31 -25.51 7.54
N ALA A 70 -36.06 -25.06 7.68
CA ALA A 70 -35.69 -23.67 7.45
C ALA A 70 -35.73 -23.30 5.96
N ARG A 71 -36.18 -22.07 5.65
CA ARG A 71 -36.19 -21.52 4.29
C ARG A 71 -35.62 -20.12 4.26
N ILE A 72 -34.80 -19.81 3.27
CA ILE A 72 -34.34 -18.44 3.00
C ILE A 72 -35.45 -17.66 2.31
N LEU A 73 -35.84 -16.52 2.89
CA LEU A 73 -36.85 -15.61 2.33
C LEU A 73 -36.21 -14.63 1.35
N ARG A 74 -35.10 -14.01 1.75
CA ARG A 74 -34.37 -13.01 0.95
C ARG A 74 -32.91 -12.93 1.37
N ILE A 75 -32.08 -12.51 0.43
CA ILE A 75 -30.68 -12.17 0.66
C ILE A 75 -30.58 -10.66 0.87
N LEU A 76 -29.84 -10.24 1.89
CA LEU A 76 -29.58 -8.84 2.20
C LEU A 76 -28.31 -8.38 1.50
N ASP A 77 -27.23 -9.15 1.66
CA ASP A 77 -25.92 -8.80 1.13
C ASP A 77 -25.08 -10.07 0.90
N VAL A 78 -24.14 -9.98 -0.04
CA VAL A 78 -23.15 -11.03 -0.33
C VAL A 78 -21.77 -10.38 -0.35
N ARG A 79 -20.96 -10.71 0.64
CA ARG A 79 -19.60 -10.18 0.80
C ARG A 79 -18.57 -11.23 0.44
N CYS A 80 -17.50 -10.80 -0.20
CA CYS A 80 -16.33 -11.61 -0.45
C CYS A 80 -15.10 -10.95 0.15
N ARG A 81 -14.25 -11.73 0.81
CA ARG A 81 -12.96 -11.27 1.32
C ARG A 81 -11.88 -12.31 1.07
N LYS A 82 -10.64 -11.83 0.89
CA LYS A 82 -9.46 -12.70 0.78
C LYS A 82 -9.30 -13.56 2.04
N PHE A 83 -8.99 -14.84 1.85
CA PHE A 83 -8.54 -15.68 2.96
C PHE A 83 -7.07 -15.36 3.25
N PHE A 84 -6.77 -15.07 4.51
CA PHE A 84 -5.40 -14.95 4.99
C PHE A 84 -5.31 -15.49 6.41
N ASN A 85 -4.37 -16.41 6.64
CA ASN A 85 -4.10 -16.99 7.93
C ASN A 85 -2.96 -16.23 8.62
N PRO A 86 -3.23 -15.39 9.62
CA PRO A 86 -2.19 -14.61 10.30
C PRO A 86 -1.21 -15.47 11.10
N ALA A 87 -1.59 -16.71 11.46
CA ALA A 87 -0.72 -17.62 12.20
C ALA A 87 0.29 -18.34 11.29
N ASN A 88 0.06 -18.39 9.98
CA ASN A 88 0.96 -19.04 9.02
C ASN A 88 0.87 -18.36 7.65
N ILE A 89 1.91 -17.61 7.30
CA ILE A 89 2.01 -16.93 5.99
C ILE A 89 2.11 -17.91 4.82
N ASN A 90 2.64 -19.11 5.06
CA ASN A 90 2.81 -20.17 4.05
C ASN A 90 1.61 -21.14 4.00
N ASP A 91 0.45 -20.76 4.54
CA ASP A 91 -0.76 -21.57 4.42
C ASP A 91 -1.22 -21.58 2.94
N PRO A 92 -1.33 -22.74 2.27
CA PRO A 92 -1.72 -22.83 0.86
C PRO A 92 -3.14 -22.33 0.58
N ARG A 93 -3.95 -22.11 1.63
CA ARG A 93 -5.27 -21.49 1.52
C ARG A 93 -5.21 -19.98 1.41
N ASN A 94 -4.07 -19.36 1.76
CA ASN A 94 -3.88 -17.92 1.62
C ASN A 94 -4.04 -17.54 0.14
N LEU A 95 -4.85 -16.52 -0.13
CA LEU A 95 -5.01 -16.01 -1.47
C LEU A 95 -3.75 -15.24 -1.88
N VAL A 96 -3.02 -15.74 -2.86
CA VAL A 96 -1.77 -15.17 -3.34
C VAL A 96 -1.85 -14.96 -4.86
N ALA A 97 -1.38 -13.80 -5.33
CA ALA A 97 -1.06 -13.55 -6.74
C ALA A 97 0.46 -13.55 -6.88
N THR A 98 0.98 -14.49 -7.65
CA THR A 98 2.41 -14.57 -7.97
C THR A 98 2.60 -14.08 -9.41
N PRO A 99 3.09 -12.84 -9.62
CA PRO A 99 3.42 -12.36 -10.94
C PRO A 99 4.74 -12.97 -11.41
N THR A 100 4.79 -13.35 -12.68
CA THR A 100 6.00 -13.73 -13.41
C THR A 100 6.10 -12.86 -14.64
N THR A 101 7.16 -12.06 -14.71
CA THR A 101 7.38 -11.11 -15.81
C THR A 101 8.54 -11.53 -16.69
N THR A 102 8.32 -11.43 -18.00
CA THR A 102 9.34 -11.57 -19.03
C THR A 102 9.41 -10.28 -19.83
N VAL A 103 10.63 -9.79 -20.07
CA VAL A 103 10.88 -8.52 -20.76
C VAL A 103 11.59 -8.81 -22.09
N ALA A 104 11.25 -8.02 -23.11
CA ALA A 104 11.83 -7.99 -24.43
C ALA A 104 12.35 -6.58 -24.71
N GLY A 105 13.54 -6.49 -25.31
CA GLY A 105 14.26 -5.22 -25.51
C GLY A 105 15.10 -4.78 -24.31
N ALA A 106 15.06 -5.52 -23.20
CA ALA A 106 15.96 -5.33 -22.06
C ALA A 106 16.22 -6.68 -21.38
N GLU A 107 17.29 -6.73 -20.58
CA GLU A 107 17.69 -7.91 -19.85
C GLU A 107 17.72 -7.62 -18.34
N PHE A 108 17.19 -8.54 -17.55
CA PHE A 108 17.42 -8.52 -16.12
C PHE A 108 18.89 -8.86 -15.88
N VAL A 109 19.60 -7.99 -15.16
CA VAL A 109 21.01 -8.20 -14.85
C VAL A 109 21.14 -9.47 -14.02
N GLN A 110 21.95 -10.43 -14.48
CA GLN A 110 22.12 -11.71 -13.81
C GLN A 110 23.42 -11.74 -12.99
N ASP A 111 23.41 -12.51 -11.90
CA ASP A 111 24.62 -12.91 -11.19
C ASP A 111 25.44 -13.90 -12.04
N GLY A 112 26.67 -14.19 -11.62
CA GLY A 112 27.52 -15.19 -12.29
C GLY A 112 26.96 -16.63 -12.27
N CYS A 113 25.80 -16.86 -11.65
CA CYS A 113 25.07 -18.13 -11.61
C CYS A 113 23.78 -18.08 -12.46
N GLY A 114 23.51 -17.00 -13.20
CA GLY A 114 22.34 -16.86 -14.07
C GLY A 114 21.04 -16.44 -13.37
N ARG A 115 21.10 -15.98 -12.12
CA ARG A 115 19.91 -15.49 -11.38
C ARG A 115 19.82 -13.97 -11.45
N PRO A 116 18.62 -13.39 -11.64
CA PRO A 116 18.43 -11.94 -11.60
C PRO A 116 18.94 -11.32 -10.30
N VAL A 117 19.65 -10.21 -10.40
CA VAL A 117 20.14 -9.45 -9.25
C VAL A 117 19.01 -8.58 -8.73
N THR A 118 18.60 -8.87 -7.50
CA THR A 118 17.57 -8.12 -6.77
C THR A 118 18.17 -7.11 -5.80
N VAL A 119 17.53 -5.96 -5.66
CA VAL A 119 17.86 -4.88 -4.71
C VAL A 119 16.74 -4.75 -3.69
N ILE A 120 17.08 -4.26 -2.51
CA ILE A 120 16.12 -3.97 -1.45
C ILE A 120 15.23 -2.80 -1.87
N GLY A 121 13.93 -3.07 -1.97
CA GLY A 121 12.90 -2.10 -2.25
C GLY A 121 12.45 -1.33 -1.01
N PRO A 122 11.47 -0.43 -1.17
CA PRO A 122 10.98 0.44 -0.08
C PRO A 122 10.23 -0.34 1.01
N ASP A 123 9.79 -1.56 0.69
CA ASP A 123 9.17 -2.51 1.63
C ASP A 123 10.20 -3.24 2.52
N GLY A 124 11.50 -3.00 2.30
CA GLY A 124 12.59 -3.62 3.04
C GLY A 124 12.90 -5.06 2.62
N THR A 125 12.31 -5.54 1.52
CA THR A 125 12.57 -6.87 0.95
C THR A 125 13.27 -6.77 -0.41
N ALA A 126 13.84 -7.87 -0.89
CA ALA A 126 14.48 -7.94 -2.19
C ALA A 126 13.42 -8.02 -3.32
N SER A 127 12.77 -6.89 -3.59
CA SER A 127 11.57 -6.77 -4.44
C SER A 127 11.83 -6.05 -5.77
N GLU A 128 13.02 -5.50 -5.98
CA GLU A 128 13.37 -4.74 -7.19
C GLU A 128 14.43 -5.47 -8.01
N ASN A 129 14.18 -5.75 -9.30
CA ASN A 129 15.15 -6.38 -10.19
C ASN A 129 15.95 -5.32 -10.95
N LEU A 130 17.27 -5.49 -11.05
CA LEU A 130 18.10 -4.63 -11.91
C LEU A 130 17.84 -4.90 -13.39
N LEU A 131 17.69 -3.83 -14.16
CA LEU A 131 17.36 -3.89 -15.58
C LEU A 131 18.42 -3.16 -16.39
N PHE A 132 18.85 -3.76 -17.49
CA PHE A 132 19.81 -3.18 -18.43
C PHE A 132 19.27 -3.21 -19.86
N VAL A 133 19.47 -2.10 -20.57
CA VAL A 133 19.19 -1.93 -21.99
C VAL A 133 20.22 -0.97 -22.56
N ASP A 134 20.61 -1.17 -23.80
CA ASP A 134 21.42 -0.20 -24.52
C ASP A 134 20.55 1.01 -24.90
N THR A 135 20.85 2.17 -24.30
CA THR A 135 20.07 3.42 -24.49
C THR A 135 20.71 4.40 -25.48
N GLU A 136 21.86 4.08 -26.09
CA GLU A 136 22.70 5.03 -26.83
C GLU A 136 21.91 5.81 -27.91
N GLU A 137 21.13 5.11 -28.75
CA GLU A 137 20.34 5.74 -29.82
C GLU A 137 19.25 6.68 -29.29
N CYS A 138 18.62 6.34 -28.17
CA CYS A 138 17.55 7.15 -27.59
C CYS A 138 18.11 8.34 -26.80
N ASP A 139 19.28 8.17 -26.20
CA ASP A 139 19.99 9.21 -25.45
C ASP A 139 20.44 10.34 -26.37
N GLU A 140 20.92 10.05 -27.59
CA GLU A 140 21.23 11.06 -28.62
C GLU A 140 20.03 11.96 -28.96
N LEU A 141 18.82 11.41 -28.85
CA LEU A 141 17.55 12.10 -29.11
C LEU A 141 16.95 12.72 -27.85
N GLY A 142 17.58 12.55 -26.68
CA GLY A 142 17.07 12.98 -25.38
C GLY A 142 15.75 12.29 -24.97
N LYS A 143 15.56 11.02 -25.38
CA LYS A 143 14.35 10.23 -25.13
C LYS A 143 14.69 8.98 -24.30
N GLY A 144 13.69 8.41 -23.64
CA GLY A 144 13.84 7.11 -23.00
C GLY A 144 13.67 5.95 -24.00
N THR A 145 14.20 4.79 -23.64
CA THR A 145 14.18 3.58 -24.48
C THR A 145 12.98 2.71 -24.14
N PRO A 146 12.12 2.36 -25.12
CA PRO A 146 10.95 1.55 -24.86
C PRO A 146 11.32 0.08 -24.65
N ILE A 147 10.65 -0.55 -23.69
CA ILE A 147 10.71 -1.98 -23.45
C ILE A 147 9.32 -2.57 -23.45
N PHE A 148 9.24 -3.82 -23.89
CA PHE A 148 7.99 -4.57 -23.94
C PHE A 148 8.08 -5.74 -22.99
N GLY A 149 6.96 -6.14 -22.40
CA GLY A 149 6.96 -7.30 -21.53
C GLY A 149 5.64 -8.03 -21.53
N THR A 150 5.73 -9.32 -21.22
CA THR A 150 4.59 -10.18 -20.95
C THR A 150 4.62 -10.57 -19.48
N GLN A 151 3.48 -10.40 -18.82
CA GLN A 151 3.27 -10.79 -17.44
C GLN A 151 2.27 -11.93 -17.38
N SER A 152 2.59 -12.96 -16.61
CA SER A 152 1.68 -14.04 -16.23
C SER A 152 1.47 -13.97 -14.72
N ILE A 153 0.23 -13.87 -14.27
CA ILE A 153 -0.12 -13.83 -12.85
C ILE A 153 -0.80 -15.14 -12.50
N GLU A 154 -0.16 -15.91 -11.64
CA GLU A 154 -0.71 -17.15 -11.10
C GLU A 154 -1.44 -16.84 -9.80
N ILE A 155 -2.74 -17.13 -9.76
CA ILE A 155 -3.57 -16.93 -8.57
C ILE A 155 -3.89 -18.29 -7.97
N THR A 156 -3.60 -18.43 -6.67
CA THR A 156 -3.87 -19.64 -5.88
C THR A 156 -4.48 -19.28 -4.53
N GLY A 157 -5.19 -20.24 -3.93
CA GLY A 157 -5.74 -20.13 -2.59
C GLY A 157 -7.26 -19.94 -2.57
N ASN A 158 -7.75 -19.42 -1.45
CA ASN A 158 -9.17 -19.41 -1.13
C ASN A 158 -9.71 -17.99 -0.88
N VAL A 159 -11.03 -17.86 -0.97
CA VAL A 159 -11.77 -16.69 -0.50
C VAL A 159 -12.79 -17.09 0.55
N ILE A 160 -13.15 -16.14 1.41
CA ILE A 160 -14.28 -16.31 2.33
C ILE A 160 -15.47 -15.55 1.75
N VAL A 161 -16.56 -16.26 1.55
CA VAL A 161 -17.83 -15.70 1.11
C VAL A 161 -18.77 -15.69 2.30
N GLU A 162 -19.39 -14.55 2.56
CA GLU A 162 -20.38 -14.34 3.60
C GLU A 162 -21.69 -13.87 2.96
N ILE A 163 -22.80 -14.54 3.25
CA ILE A 163 -24.13 -14.22 2.74
C ILE A 163 -25.01 -13.88 3.93
N ASP A 164 -25.47 -12.65 4.00
CA ASP A 164 -26.45 -12.21 4.98
C ASP A 164 -27.85 -12.48 4.44
N ALA A 165 -28.61 -13.35 5.11
CA ALA A 165 -29.91 -13.79 4.65
C ALA A 165 -30.97 -13.71 5.76
N VAL A 166 -32.21 -13.42 5.37
CA VAL A 166 -33.37 -13.55 6.26
C VAL A 166 -33.97 -14.93 6.06
N ILE A 167 -34.01 -15.71 7.13
CA ILE A 167 -34.54 -17.07 7.16
C ILE A 167 -35.89 -17.10 7.88
N ALA A 168 -36.77 -17.99 7.45
CA ALA A 168 -37.95 -18.41 8.19
C ALA A 168 -37.71 -19.81 8.75
N ASP A 169 -37.83 -19.93 10.07
CA ASP A 169 -37.80 -21.22 10.76
C ASP A 169 -39.17 -21.94 10.64
N HIS A 170 -39.26 -23.19 11.09
CA HIS A 170 -40.48 -24.01 11.07
C HIS A 170 -41.66 -23.35 11.83
N LYS A 171 -41.38 -22.41 12.74
CA LYS A 171 -42.37 -21.59 13.45
C LYS A 171 -42.78 -20.31 12.70
N LYS A 172 -42.32 -20.12 11.47
CA LYS A 172 -42.47 -18.89 10.65
C LYS A 172 -41.92 -17.62 11.31
N CYS A 173 -40.98 -17.77 12.24
CA CYS A 173 -40.25 -16.62 12.79
C CYS A 173 -39.14 -16.22 11.82
N GLU A 174 -39.09 -14.93 11.49
CA GLU A 174 -38.02 -14.36 10.66
C GLU A 174 -36.80 -14.05 11.52
N LYS A 175 -35.62 -14.48 11.04
CA LYS A 175 -34.33 -14.18 11.67
C LYS A 175 -33.31 -13.83 10.60
N THR A 176 -32.42 -12.91 10.91
CA THR A 176 -31.25 -12.63 10.07
C THR A 176 -30.10 -13.52 10.49
N VAL A 177 -29.46 -14.19 9.53
CA VAL A 177 -28.30 -15.06 9.74
C VAL A 177 -27.24 -14.77 8.70
N THR A 178 -25.98 -14.75 9.13
CA THR A 178 -24.80 -14.70 8.26
C THR A 178 -24.32 -16.12 8.00
N LEU A 179 -24.36 -16.53 6.74
CA LEU A 179 -23.80 -17.78 6.26
C LEU A 179 -22.38 -17.52 5.75
N SER A 180 -21.39 -18.28 6.21
CA SER A 180 -19.99 -18.18 5.78
C SER A 180 -19.50 -19.49 5.16
N ALA A 181 -18.71 -19.38 4.10
CA ALA A 181 -18.01 -20.49 3.47
C ALA A 181 -16.58 -20.09 3.08
N ASN A 182 -15.65 -21.04 3.27
CA ASN A 182 -14.30 -20.96 2.73
C ASN A 182 -14.28 -21.67 1.37
N VAL A 183 -14.10 -20.90 0.30
CA VAL A 183 -14.26 -21.33 -1.08
C VAL A 183 -12.89 -21.39 -1.76
N PRO A 184 -12.45 -22.57 -2.24
CA PRO A 184 -11.20 -22.67 -2.99
C PRO A 184 -11.37 -22.08 -4.38
N ILE A 185 -10.49 -21.14 -4.75
CA ILE A 185 -10.49 -20.55 -6.09
C ILE A 185 -9.64 -21.40 -7.03
N ALA A 186 -8.38 -21.61 -6.65
CA ALA A 186 -7.42 -22.36 -7.44
C ALA A 186 -6.43 -23.05 -6.51
N LYS A 187 -5.98 -24.23 -6.90
CA LYS A 187 -4.99 -25.02 -6.15
C LYS A 187 -3.62 -24.82 -6.77
N GLU A 188 -2.56 -25.05 -6.01
CA GLU A 188 -1.17 -24.93 -6.51
C GLU A 188 -0.89 -25.75 -7.77
N GLY A 189 -1.51 -26.94 -7.92
CA GLY A 189 -1.35 -27.77 -9.12
C GLY A 189 -2.15 -27.32 -10.35
N ALA A 190 -3.06 -26.35 -10.20
CA ALA A 190 -3.88 -25.80 -11.27
C ALA A 190 -4.23 -24.33 -10.94
N PRO A 191 -3.24 -23.42 -11.02
CA PRO A 191 -3.46 -22.01 -10.71
C PRO A 191 -4.36 -21.37 -11.76
N LEU A 192 -5.07 -20.31 -11.36
CA LEU A 192 -5.75 -19.45 -12.32
C LEU A 192 -4.72 -18.47 -12.90
N VAL A 193 -4.47 -18.57 -14.21
CA VAL A 193 -3.46 -17.77 -14.88
C VAL A 193 -4.12 -16.60 -15.62
N LEU A 194 -3.69 -15.38 -15.31
CA LEU A 194 -4.05 -14.18 -16.05
C LEU A 194 -2.82 -13.64 -16.78
N THR A 195 -2.92 -13.40 -18.08
CA THR A 195 -1.80 -12.89 -18.88
C THR A 195 -2.08 -11.48 -19.36
N ASN A 196 -1.05 -10.65 -19.37
CA ASN A 196 -1.13 -9.29 -19.88
C ASN A 196 0.19 -8.85 -20.53
N PHE A 197 0.11 -7.86 -21.39
CA PHE A 197 1.25 -7.23 -22.06
C PHE A 197 1.41 -5.79 -21.59
N PHE A 198 2.65 -5.30 -21.58
CA PHE A 198 2.95 -3.94 -21.21
C PHE A 198 4.09 -3.36 -22.03
N GLU A 199 4.10 -2.03 -22.09
CA GLU A 199 5.18 -1.22 -22.61
C GLU A 199 5.58 -0.24 -21.50
N LEU A 200 6.88 -0.10 -21.26
CA LEU A 200 7.45 0.84 -20.30
C LEU A 200 8.66 1.53 -20.93
N CYS A 201 9.01 2.68 -20.40
CA CYS A 201 10.14 3.48 -20.85
C CYS A 201 11.27 3.46 -19.81
N ILE A 202 12.51 3.24 -20.27
CA ILE A 202 13.71 3.22 -19.44
C ILE A 202 14.52 4.50 -19.66
N PRO A 203 15.03 5.15 -18.58
CA PRO A 203 15.95 6.27 -18.72
C PRO A 203 17.34 5.82 -19.18
N SER A 204 18.19 6.77 -19.57
CA SER A 204 19.60 6.49 -19.89
C SER A 204 20.29 5.66 -18.81
N VAL A 205 21.03 4.62 -19.23
CA VAL A 205 21.84 3.78 -18.32
C VAL A 205 23.31 4.20 -18.27
N PHE A 206 23.77 5.01 -19.22
CA PHE A 206 25.18 5.39 -19.35
C PHE A 206 25.55 6.63 -18.52
N ASP A 207 24.65 7.61 -18.45
CA ASP A 207 24.88 8.87 -17.74
C ASP A 207 24.47 8.82 -16.26
N THR A 208 24.30 7.62 -15.69
CA THR A 208 23.81 7.44 -14.32
C THR A 208 24.71 6.51 -13.51
N ALA A 209 24.85 6.80 -12.21
CA ALA A 209 25.60 5.95 -11.28
C ALA A 209 24.85 4.67 -10.88
N PHE A 210 23.56 4.57 -11.23
CA PHE A 210 22.68 3.49 -10.80
C PHE A 210 21.85 3.01 -11.98
N LEU A 211 21.84 1.69 -12.20
CA LEU A 211 20.97 1.09 -13.19
C LEU A 211 19.49 1.23 -12.79
N PRO A 212 18.59 1.37 -13.78
CA PRO A 212 17.15 1.32 -13.58
C PRO A 212 16.73 0.01 -12.92
N ARG A 213 15.68 0.11 -12.11
CA ARG A 213 15.12 -1.01 -11.35
C ARG A 213 13.69 -1.27 -11.77
N PHE A 214 13.35 -2.53 -11.98
CA PHE A 214 11.99 -2.96 -12.25
C PHE A 214 11.36 -3.49 -10.97
N THR A 215 10.18 -3.01 -10.63
CA THR A 215 9.38 -3.58 -9.54
C THR A 215 7.94 -3.75 -9.98
N GLU A 216 7.31 -4.80 -9.46
CA GLU A 216 5.91 -5.09 -9.71
C GLU A 216 5.23 -5.57 -8.44
N PHE A 217 3.98 -5.18 -8.27
CA PHE A 217 3.15 -5.67 -7.19
C PHE A 217 1.70 -5.77 -7.64
N CYS A 218 1.03 -6.80 -7.13
CA CYS A 218 -0.34 -7.12 -7.46
C CYS A 218 -1.17 -7.20 -6.18
N ASN A 219 -2.39 -6.71 -6.25
CA ASN A 219 -3.39 -6.89 -5.21
C ASN A 219 -4.64 -7.53 -5.81
N ILE A 220 -5.29 -8.39 -5.02
CA ILE A 220 -6.51 -9.09 -5.42
C ILE A 220 -7.66 -8.65 -4.53
N SER A 221 -8.75 -8.24 -5.17
CA SER A 221 -10.07 -8.13 -4.57
C SER A 221 -10.99 -9.20 -5.14
N CYS A 222 -12.07 -9.53 -4.43
CA CYS A 222 -13.07 -10.46 -4.91
C CYS A 222 -14.47 -9.91 -4.78
N GLU A 223 -15.29 -10.19 -5.77
CA GLU A 223 -16.74 -9.98 -5.77
C GLU A 223 -17.43 -11.31 -6.01
N SER A 224 -18.50 -11.59 -5.28
CA SER A 224 -19.25 -12.84 -5.43
C SER A 224 -20.72 -12.57 -5.66
N ARG A 225 -21.33 -13.35 -6.56
CA ARG A 225 -22.77 -13.30 -6.85
C ARG A 225 -23.31 -14.71 -6.95
N LEU A 226 -24.62 -14.86 -6.77
CA LEU A 226 -25.30 -16.11 -7.08
C LEU A 226 -25.18 -16.43 -8.58
N ALA A 227 -25.00 -17.71 -8.91
CA ALA A 227 -24.67 -18.12 -10.28
C ALA A 227 -25.72 -17.74 -11.34
N THR A 228 -27.01 -17.86 -11.02
CA THR A 228 -28.12 -17.50 -11.91
C THR A 228 -28.96 -16.34 -11.38
N ASN A 229 -28.42 -15.62 -10.39
CA ASN A 229 -29.09 -14.56 -9.64
C ASN A 229 -30.48 -14.98 -9.10
N SER A 230 -30.65 -16.25 -8.73
CA SER A 230 -31.93 -16.81 -8.30
C SER A 230 -31.77 -17.69 -7.08
N ILE A 231 -32.37 -17.25 -5.96
CA ILE A 231 -32.33 -17.96 -4.67
C ILE A 231 -32.81 -19.41 -4.81
N MET A 232 -33.89 -19.64 -5.56
CA MET A 232 -34.52 -20.97 -5.70
C MET A 232 -33.66 -21.98 -6.47
N ARG A 233 -32.77 -21.51 -7.35
CA ARG A 233 -31.88 -22.37 -8.16
C ARG A 233 -30.47 -22.47 -7.59
N ASP A 234 -29.99 -21.37 -7.04
CA ASP A 234 -28.60 -21.25 -6.62
C ASP A 234 -28.41 -21.69 -5.18
N ILE A 235 -29.46 -21.68 -4.35
CA ILE A 235 -29.40 -22.14 -2.96
C ILE A 235 -30.20 -23.42 -2.77
N MET A 236 -29.51 -24.47 -2.36
CA MET A 236 -30.09 -25.76 -1.99
C MET A 236 -29.99 -25.91 -0.47
N ILE A 237 -31.13 -26.15 0.18
CA ILE A 237 -31.21 -26.43 1.61
C ILE A 237 -31.71 -27.87 1.75
N ASP A 238 -30.95 -28.71 2.44
CA ASP A 238 -31.42 -30.06 2.78
C ASP A 238 -32.58 -29.95 3.79
N PRO A 239 -33.78 -30.47 3.48
CA PRO A 239 -34.95 -30.36 4.35
C PRO A 239 -34.77 -31.07 5.71
N ASN A 240 -33.94 -32.10 5.78
CA ASN A 240 -33.76 -32.92 6.99
C ASN A 240 -32.68 -32.35 7.90
N THR A 241 -31.54 -31.98 7.33
CA THR A 241 -30.39 -31.49 8.11
C THR A 241 -30.36 -29.97 8.23
N GLY A 242 -30.96 -29.24 7.27
CA GLY A 242 -30.82 -27.79 7.15
C GLY A 242 -29.46 -27.37 6.56
N ALA A 243 -28.70 -28.30 5.99
CA ALA A 243 -27.40 -28.00 5.37
C ALA A 243 -27.59 -27.15 4.13
N VAL A 244 -26.86 -26.03 4.05
CA VAL A 244 -26.97 -25.07 2.95
C VAL A 244 -25.83 -25.29 1.97
N ARG A 245 -26.18 -25.44 0.69
CA ARG A 245 -25.25 -25.50 -0.42
C ARG A 245 -25.60 -24.41 -1.43
N VAL A 246 -24.61 -23.63 -1.85
CA VAL A 246 -24.81 -22.48 -2.74
C VAL A 246 -23.97 -22.59 -4.00
N ASN A 247 -24.56 -22.25 -5.14
CA ASN A 247 -23.89 -22.06 -6.42
C ASN A 247 -23.50 -20.59 -6.58
N LEU A 248 -22.22 -20.32 -6.80
CA LEU A 248 -21.65 -18.98 -6.83
C LEU A 248 -20.83 -18.76 -8.09
N ILE A 249 -20.84 -17.52 -8.57
CA ILE A 249 -19.81 -16.98 -9.46
C ILE A 249 -18.98 -16.02 -8.63
N ILE A 250 -17.67 -16.25 -8.62
CA ILE A 250 -16.70 -15.40 -7.94
C ILE A 250 -15.85 -14.74 -9.01
N ALA A 251 -15.89 -13.41 -9.04
CA ALA A 251 -15.01 -12.57 -9.83
C ALA A 251 -13.82 -12.15 -8.97
N LEU A 252 -12.62 -12.38 -9.47
CA LEU A 252 -11.39 -11.84 -8.92
C LEU A 252 -11.00 -10.61 -9.72
N CYS A 253 -10.90 -9.48 -9.03
CA CYS A 253 -10.41 -8.23 -9.59
C CYS A 253 -8.96 -8.06 -9.16
N VAL A 254 -8.04 -8.19 -10.11
CA VAL A 254 -6.61 -8.08 -9.85
C VAL A 254 -6.10 -6.76 -10.39
N THR A 255 -5.48 -5.97 -9.53
CA THR A 255 -4.79 -4.75 -9.92
C THR A 255 -3.31 -4.96 -9.75
N CYS A 256 -2.54 -4.82 -10.83
CA CYS A 256 -1.10 -4.91 -10.81
C CYS A 256 -0.48 -3.61 -11.32
N GLU A 257 0.49 -3.10 -10.59
CA GLU A 257 1.27 -1.94 -10.97
C GLU A 257 2.71 -2.37 -11.26
N LYS A 258 3.29 -1.82 -12.33
CA LYS A 258 4.68 -2.02 -12.72
C LYS A 258 5.37 -0.67 -12.75
N LYS A 259 6.62 -0.62 -12.31
CA LYS A 259 7.39 0.61 -12.22
C LYS A 259 8.81 0.41 -12.67
N ILE A 260 9.32 1.39 -13.39
CA ILE A 260 10.74 1.64 -13.55
C ILE A 260 11.13 2.67 -12.50
N VAL A 261 12.06 2.29 -11.62
CA VAL A 261 12.50 3.08 -10.48
C VAL A 261 13.97 3.41 -10.64
N VAL A 262 14.31 4.66 -10.37
CA VAL A 262 15.68 5.15 -10.36
C VAL A 262 15.98 5.85 -9.04
N PRO A 263 17.14 5.57 -8.41
CA PRO A 263 17.58 6.34 -7.27
C PRO A 263 17.92 7.78 -7.67
N VAL A 264 17.40 8.75 -6.93
CA VAL A 264 17.65 10.17 -7.15
C VAL A 264 17.92 10.89 -5.84
N GLN A 265 18.71 11.95 -5.91
CA GLN A 265 18.82 12.92 -4.84
C GLN A 265 17.84 14.07 -5.11
N LEU A 266 16.92 14.30 -4.19
CA LEU A 266 16.01 15.45 -4.23
C LEU A 266 16.42 16.47 -3.18
N CYS A 267 16.37 17.74 -3.52
CA CYS A 267 16.42 18.82 -2.55
C CYS A 267 14.98 19.13 -2.14
N VAL A 268 14.59 18.74 -0.93
CA VAL A 268 13.25 19.05 -0.40
C VAL A 268 13.31 20.25 0.52
N LEU A 269 12.25 21.05 0.45
CA LEU A 269 11.99 22.14 1.38
C LEU A 269 11.27 21.56 2.60
N SER A 270 11.96 21.50 3.73
CA SER A 270 11.52 20.86 4.96
C SER A 270 11.49 21.88 6.11
N THR A 271 10.48 21.84 6.97
CA THR A 271 10.52 22.54 8.27
C THR A 271 11.28 21.74 9.34
N GLY A 272 11.87 20.60 8.97
CA GLY A 272 12.49 19.60 9.83
C GLY A 272 11.62 18.35 10.00
N PHE A 273 12.07 17.42 10.85
CA PHE A 273 11.32 16.21 11.24
C PHE A 273 10.16 16.54 12.20
N PRO A 274 9.11 15.71 12.29
CA PRO A 274 8.02 15.90 13.25
C PRO A 274 8.58 16.03 14.67
N VAL A 275 8.26 17.15 15.32
CA VAL A 275 8.69 17.43 16.70
C VAL A 275 7.72 16.74 17.65
N LEU A 276 7.99 15.47 17.94
CA LEU A 276 7.25 14.71 18.95
C LEU A 276 7.49 15.33 20.33
N GLN A 277 6.42 15.66 21.05
CA GLN A 277 6.51 15.96 22.47
C GLN A 277 6.32 14.66 23.26
N ALA A 278 7.37 14.22 23.95
CA ALA A 278 7.29 13.02 24.77
C ALA A 278 6.35 13.27 25.97
N ASP A 279 5.49 12.29 26.27
CA ASP A 279 4.73 12.27 27.52
C ASP A 279 5.70 11.89 28.66
N VAL A 280 5.95 12.83 29.57
CA VAL A 280 7.07 12.73 30.52
C VAL A 280 6.58 12.13 31.84
N SER A 281 7.00 10.91 32.15
CA SER A 281 6.92 10.36 33.50
C SER A 281 8.06 10.94 34.37
N PRO A 282 7.78 11.46 35.58
CA PRO A 282 8.67 12.36 36.32
C PRO A 282 9.94 11.72 36.92
N ILE A 283 10.29 10.48 36.56
CA ILE A 283 11.40 9.75 37.18
C ILE A 283 12.76 10.19 36.61
N CYS A 284 12.84 10.50 35.32
CA CYS A 284 14.09 10.90 34.68
C CYS A 284 14.05 12.38 34.28
N THR A 285 15.06 13.14 34.70
CA THR A 285 15.18 14.58 34.42
C THR A 285 15.84 14.89 33.08
N THR A 286 16.52 13.92 32.47
CA THR A 286 17.19 14.04 31.17
C THR A 286 17.02 12.76 30.37
N PHE A 287 16.73 12.91 29.08
CA PHE A 287 16.59 11.80 28.12
C PHE A 287 17.58 12.01 26.97
N PRO A 288 18.21 10.93 26.46
CA PRO A 288 19.08 11.02 25.31
C PRO A 288 18.29 11.41 24.05
N GLN A 289 18.91 12.18 23.15
CA GLN A 289 18.32 12.49 21.85
C GLN A 289 18.33 11.26 20.96
N LEU A 290 17.25 11.04 20.20
CA LEU A 290 17.13 9.91 19.27
C LEU A 290 17.91 10.12 17.97
N PHE A 291 18.16 11.38 17.59
CA PHE A 291 18.82 11.74 16.35
C PHE A 291 19.99 12.70 16.62
N PRO A 292 21.07 12.63 15.82
CA PRO A 292 22.18 13.58 15.90
C PRO A 292 21.73 15.02 15.65
N ASP A 293 22.47 15.97 16.20
CA ASP A 293 22.28 17.39 15.89
C ASP A 293 22.51 17.65 14.40
N GLN A 294 21.60 18.40 13.78
CA GLN A 294 21.81 18.90 12.42
C GLN A 294 23.03 19.84 12.40
N ILE A 295 23.96 19.57 11.48
CA ILE A 295 25.27 20.22 11.36
C ILE A 295 25.12 21.74 11.12
N ASP A 296 23.98 22.18 10.56
CA ASP A 296 23.70 23.57 10.19
C ASP A 296 23.07 24.41 11.30
N LYS A 297 22.85 23.86 12.51
CA LYS A 297 22.52 24.68 13.68
C LYS A 297 23.74 25.52 14.06
N LYS A 298 23.95 26.64 13.36
CA LYS A 298 24.89 27.68 13.78
C LYS A 298 24.57 28.00 15.23
N ARG A 299 25.55 27.78 16.13
CA ARG A 299 25.48 28.29 17.50
C ARG A 299 25.07 29.75 17.41
N PRO A 300 24.03 30.20 18.12
CA PRO A 300 23.58 31.57 18.01
C PRO A 300 24.78 32.47 18.31
N CYS A 301 25.19 33.27 17.33
CA CYS A 301 26.15 34.33 17.56
C CYS A 301 25.60 35.19 18.70
N PRO A 302 26.40 35.52 19.73
CA PRO A 302 25.94 36.47 20.73
C PRO A 302 25.54 37.76 20.00
N PRO A 303 24.42 38.40 20.37
CA PRO A 303 23.96 39.60 19.68
C PRO A 303 25.08 40.64 19.73
N ARG A 304 25.46 41.17 18.56
CA ARG A 304 26.35 42.33 18.48
C ARG A 304 25.67 43.47 19.25
N LYS A 305 26.28 43.92 20.35
CA LYS A 305 25.94 45.21 20.93
C LYS A 305 26.23 46.26 19.87
N TRP A 306 25.20 46.93 19.36
CA TRP A 306 25.39 48.21 18.69
C TRP A 306 25.86 49.19 19.76
N SER A 307 27.13 49.60 19.69
CA SER A 307 27.57 50.84 20.30
C SER A 307 27.16 51.98 19.36
N GLU A 308 26.28 52.85 19.82
CA GLU A 308 26.01 54.15 19.22
C GLU A 308 27.27 55.01 19.33
N GLU A 309 28.20 54.87 18.39
CA GLU A 309 29.31 55.81 18.21
C GLU A 309 29.88 55.58 16.81
N GLY A 310 29.60 56.52 15.90
CA GLY A 310 30.05 56.46 14.51
C GLY A 310 29.12 57.08 13.48
N LEU A 311 28.32 58.08 13.86
CA LEU A 311 27.75 59.04 12.91
C LEU A 311 28.70 60.24 12.89
N GLU A 312 29.66 60.27 11.96
CA GLU A 312 30.31 61.47 11.43
C GLU A 312 31.53 61.09 10.58
N ALA A 313 31.29 60.98 9.28
CA ALA A 313 32.20 61.28 8.16
C ALA A 313 31.43 60.91 6.89
N SER A 314 31.22 61.74 5.88
CA SER A 314 31.48 63.16 5.65
C SER A 314 30.82 63.40 4.30
N ALA A 315 29.90 64.37 4.23
CA ALA A 315 29.35 64.83 2.97
C ALA A 315 30.35 65.83 2.34
N GLU A 316 30.86 65.53 1.15
CA GLU A 316 31.50 66.49 0.26
C GLU A 316 31.12 66.18 -1.21
N GLY A 317 30.55 67.19 -1.88
CA GLY A 317 30.54 67.54 -3.33
C GLY A 317 30.38 66.45 -4.41
N THR A 318 29.72 66.65 -5.55
CA THR A 318 29.41 67.87 -6.31
C THR A 318 28.44 67.51 -7.45
N VAL A 319 27.66 68.48 -7.91
CA VAL A 319 26.73 68.45 -9.05
C VAL A 319 27.50 68.68 -10.36
N GLU A 320 27.20 67.94 -11.44
CA GLU A 320 27.10 68.51 -12.81
C GLU A 320 26.41 67.55 -13.82
N GLU A 321 25.58 68.16 -14.66
CA GLU A 321 24.81 67.60 -15.79
C GLU A 321 25.70 67.17 -16.97
N ALA A 322 25.24 66.19 -17.75
CA ALA A 322 25.45 66.21 -19.20
C ALA A 322 24.33 65.45 -19.93
N SER A 323 23.82 66.13 -20.94
CA SER A 323 22.58 65.94 -21.70
C SER A 323 22.66 64.87 -22.80
N LEU A 324 21.46 64.41 -23.17
CA LEU A 324 20.97 63.96 -24.48
C LEU A 324 21.91 64.07 -25.70
N GLU A 325 21.97 62.99 -26.48
CA GLU A 325 21.29 62.84 -27.79
C GLU A 325 20.76 61.40 -27.96
#